data_AF-B4NFY9-F1
#
_entry.id   AF-B4NFY9-F1
#
_cell.length_a   1.000
_cell.length_b   1.000
_cell.length_c   1.000
_cell.angle_alpha   90.00
_cell.angle_beta   90.00
_cell.angle_gamma   90.00
#
_symmetry.space_group_name_H-M   'P 1'
#
loop_
_entity.id
_entity.type
_entity.pdbx_description
1 polymer ?
#
loop_
_entity_poly.entity_id
_entity_poly.type
_entity_poly.pdbx_seq_one_letter_code
_entity_poly.pdbx_strand_id
1 'polypeptide(L)'
;MSAKDKADGAVPKKEESTSENEEEEDKTTMETIRRFFAQTLNFSESNNETDASRTVEQVIPDLTFEGLSAHWREHGFKKIVTMVGAGISTSAGIPDFRSPGSGLYDNLKKYKLPHPTAIFDLDYFMKNPKPFFALAKELYPGSFEPTPSHYFVRLLHEKGLLQRHYTQNIDTLDQLAGIPTEKIVEAHGSFYLNHCLKCRKEYDMAWMKAQIFADKLPKCEKCKGVVKPDIVFFGENLPYRFYSLPDEDFKDCDLLIIMGTSLEVQPFASLIRHAGPKCVRLLINREPVGRASYVSAFDKNDKDSMRYGKPHNIRDVGYLGDCDAGVEALAKALGWEDELKQLIQKERELLTQEASADKKKDEKSTKPSDDSDKAAPSSSSSS
;
A
#
# COMPACT_ATOMS: atom_id res chain seq x y z
N MET A 1 -39.90 -19.71 -63.83
CA MET A 1 -40.24 -18.41 -64.46
C MET A 1 -41.75 -18.41 -64.56
N SER A 2 -42.56 -17.64 -63.85
CA SER A 2 -42.39 -16.37 -63.13
C SER A 2 -43.23 -16.37 -61.84
N ALA A 3 -42.88 -15.48 -60.91
CA ALA A 3 -43.43 -15.36 -59.56
C ALA A 3 -44.55 -14.30 -59.45
N LYS A 4 -45.16 -14.27 -58.25
CA LYS A 4 -46.00 -13.22 -57.60
C LYS A 4 -47.51 -13.26 -57.89
N ASP A 5 -48.44 -13.03 -56.97
CA ASP A 5 -48.44 -12.59 -55.55
C ASP A 5 -49.87 -12.79 -54.98
N LYS A 6 -49.99 -12.65 -53.64
CA LYS A 6 -51.16 -12.25 -52.82
C LYS A 6 -51.93 -13.33 -52.04
N ALA A 7 -51.89 -13.17 -50.72
CA ALA A 7 -53.03 -13.45 -49.84
C ALA A 7 -53.05 -12.43 -48.68
N ASP A 8 -54.27 -12.08 -48.30
CA ASP A 8 -54.70 -10.97 -47.47
C ASP A 8 -54.48 -11.14 -45.96
N GLY A 9 -54.62 -10.02 -45.24
CA GLY A 9 -54.61 -9.97 -43.78
C GLY A 9 -56.00 -9.95 -43.12
N ALA A 10 -55.93 -10.09 -41.78
CA ALA A 10 -56.88 -9.69 -40.73
C ALA A 10 -57.80 -10.76 -40.07
N VAL A 11 -57.28 -11.33 -38.97
CA VAL A 11 -57.80 -11.47 -37.56
C VAL A 11 -59.28 -11.85 -37.31
N PRO A 12 -59.52 -12.83 -36.38
CA PRO A 12 -60.07 -12.49 -35.06
C PRO A 12 -59.34 -13.11 -33.85
N LYS A 13 -59.34 -12.36 -32.72
CA LYS A 13 -59.13 -12.76 -31.29
C LYS A 13 -60.23 -13.74 -30.83
N LYS A 14 -60.25 -14.49 -29.72
CA LYS A 14 -59.49 -14.82 -28.47
C LYS A 14 -60.25 -16.08 -27.94
N GLU A 15 -59.69 -17.07 -27.23
CA GLU A 15 -59.51 -17.17 -25.75
C GLU A 15 -59.08 -18.63 -25.42
N GLU A 16 -57.95 -18.80 -24.72
CA GLU A 16 -57.77 -19.41 -23.38
C GLU A 16 -57.75 -20.95 -23.26
N SER A 17 -56.61 -21.51 -22.82
CA SER A 17 -56.50 -22.26 -21.56
C SER A 17 -55.08 -22.82 -21.31
N THR A 18 -54.79 -22.99 -20.02
CA THR A 18 -53.72 -23.77 -19.36
C THR A 18 -52.41 -23.04 -19.00
N SER A 19 -52.40 -22.48 -17.79
CA SER A 19 -51.22 -22.13 -16.99
C SER A 19 -51.40 -22.71 -15.58
N GLU A 20 -51.07 -23.99 -15.38
CA GLU A 20 -51.07 -24.59 -14.03
C GLU A 20 -49.84 -25.48 -13.74
N ASN A 21 -48.98 -25.78 -14.72
CA ASN A 21 -47.84 -26.69 -14.52
C ASN A 21 -46.48 -26.01 -14.27
N GLU A 22 -46.36 -24.69 -14.39
CA GLU A 22 -45.08 -23.99 -14.15
C GLU A 22 -44.91 -23.49 -12.69
N GLU A 23 -45.99 -23.43 -11.90
CA GLU A 23 -45.91 -22.95 -10.51
C GLU A 23 -45.57 -24.02 -9.46
N GLU A 24 -45.72 -25.32 -9.76
CA GLU A 24 -45.42 -26.40 -8.81
C GLU A 24 -43.93 -26.80 -8.79
N GLU A 25 -43.22 -26.73 -9.92
CA GLU A 25 -41.78 -26.99 -9.99
C GLU A 25 -40.96 -25.92 -9.26
N ASP A 26 -41.42 -24.67 -9.28
CA ASP A 26 -40.70 -23.56 -8.63
C ASP A 26 -40.91 -23.58 -7.10
N LYS A 27 -42.11 -23.97 -6.63
CA LYS A 27 -42.40 -24.13 -5.19
C LYS A 27 -41.60 -25.27 -4.55
N THR A 28 -41.48 -26.42 -5.24
CA THR A 28 -40.71 -27.57 -4.75
C THR A 28 -39.21 -27.28 -4.73
N THR A 29 -38.70 -26.50 -5.68
CA THR A 29 -37.31 -26.03 -5.72
C THR A 29 -37.03 -25.04 -4.58
N MET A 30 -37.93 -24.06 -4.36
CA MET A 30 -37.81 -23.10 -3.25
C MET A 30 -37.94 -23.76 -1.88
N GLU A 31 -38.77 -24.78 -1.73
CA GLU A 31 -38.88 -25.55 -0.48
C GLU A 31 -37.67 -26.44 -0.23
N THR A 32 -37.07 -27.01 -1.28
CA THR A 32 -35.81 -27.77 -1.18
C THR A 32 -34.66 -26.85 -0.81
N ILE A 33 -34.61 -25.64 -1.37
CA ILE A 33 -33.66 -24.58 -1.01
C ILE A 33 -33.89 -24.13 0.44
N ARG A 34 -35.14 -23.89 0.87
CA ARG A 34 -35.47 -23.53 2.27
C ARG A 34 -35.12 -24.64 3.26
N ARG A 35 -35.35 -25.91 2.90
CA ARG A 35 -34.99 -27.07 3.73
C ARG A 35 -33.48 -27.26 3.80
N PHE A 36 -32.76 -27.01 2.70
CA PHE A 36 -31.31 -26.99 2.65
C PHE A 36 -30.74 -25.84 3.51
N PHE A 37 -31.34 -24.64 3.46
CA PHE A 37 -30.98 -23.52 4.34
C PHE A 37 -31.30 -23.82 5.81
N ALA A 38 -32.43 -24.46 6.11
CA ALA A 38 -32.81 -24.84 7.48
C ALA A 38 -31.99 -26.00 8.07
N GLN A 39 -31.45 -26.89 7.24
CA GLN A 39 -30.57 -27.99 7.67
C GLN A 39 -29.09 -27.57 7.72
N THR A 40 -28.66 -26.64 6.85
CA THR A 40 -27.28 -26.13 6.80
C THR A 40 -27.05 -25.01 7.84
N LEU A 41 -28.10 -24.25 8.16
CA LEU A 41 -28.15 -23.33 9.30
C LEU A 41 -28.88 -24.04 10.42
N ASN A 42 -28.14 -24.70 11.31
CA ASN A 42 -28.66 -25.46 12.45
C ASN A 42 -29.43 -24.54 13.44
N PHE A 43 -30.65 -24.13 13.07
CA PHE A 43 -31.63 -23.50 13.95
C PHE A 43 -32.32 -24.63 14.72
N SER A 44 -31.66 -25.13 15.76
CA SER A 44 -32.41 -25.69 16.88
C SER A 44 -32.98 -24.52 17.67
N GLU A 45 -34.31 -24.42 17.74
CA GLU A 45 -34.97 -23.63 18.76
C GLU A 45 -34.47 -24.09 20.14
N SER A 46 -33.74 -23.21 20.82
CA SER A 46 -33.44 -23.38 22.24
C SER A 46 -33.43 -22.03 22.93
N ASN A 47 -34.57 -21.76 23.57
CA ASN A 47 -34.80 -21.07 24.83
C ASN A 47 -34.06 -19.75 25.12
N ASN A 48 -34.89 -18.72 25.33
CA ASN A 48 -34.65 -17.52 26.12
C ASN A 48 -33.62 -17.71 27.24
N GLU A 49 -32.45 -17.11 27.09
CA GLU A 49 -31.69 -16.51 28.20
C GLU A 49 -31.01 -15.23 27.68
N THR A 50 -31.12 -14.18 28.47
CA THR A 50 -30.65 -12.81 28.23
C THR A 50 -29.16 -12.74 27.89
N ASP A 51 -28.79 -12.45 26.64
CA ASP A 51 -27.39 -12.24 26.22
C ASP A 51 -26.88 -10.82 26.51
N ALA A 52 -27.14 -10.36 27.74
CA ALA A 52 -26.68 -9.07 28.25
C ALA A 52 -25.62 -9.25 29.35
N SER A 53 -24.65 -10.17 29.18
CA SER A 53 -23.42 -10.22 29.99
C SER A 53 -22.47 -11.34 29.54
N ARG A 54 -21.87 -11.24 28.35
CA ARG A 54 -20.57 -11.87 28.11
C ARG A 54 -19.55 -10.77 27.95
N THR A 55 -18.95 -10.35 29.07
CA THR A 55 -17.77 -9.49 29.08
C THR A 55 -16.66 -10.24 28.35
N VAL A 56 -16.40 -9.87 27.11
CA VAL A 56 -15.28 -10.43 26.35
C VAL A 56 -14.00 -9.90 27.00
N GLU A 57 -13.15 -10.79 27.48
CA GLU A 57 -11.90 -10.41 28.15
C GLU A 57 -11.00 -9.63 27.18
N GLN A 58 -10.70 -8.38 27.53
CA GLN A 58 -9.83 -7.52 26.75
C GLN A 58 -8.37 -7.92 26.96
N VAL A 59 -7.55 -7.80 25.92
CA VAL A 59 -6.11 -8.12 25.95
C VAL A 59 -5.36 -7.18 26.88
N ILE A 60 -5.77 -5.92 26.93
CA ILE A 60 -5.27 -4.91 27.87
C ILE A 60 -6.46 -4.26 28.60
N PRO A 61 -6.26 -3.73 29.83
CA PRO A 61 -7.37 -3.24 30.67
C PRO A 61 -8.12 -2.04 30.10
N ASP A 62 -7.47 -1.24 29.25
CA ASP A 62 -8.03 -0.03 28.66
C ASP A 62 -7.62 0.05 27.17
N LEU A 63 -8.62 -0.06 26.29
CA LEU A 63 -8.47 -0.02 24.83
C LEU A 63 -8.58 1.41 24.25
N THR A 64 -8.15 2.41 25.01
CA THR A 64 -7.89 3.77 24.53
C THR A 64 -6.42 3.95 24.15
N PHE A 65 -6.10 5.06 23.47
CA PHE A 65 -4.72 5.39 23.13
C PHE A 65 -3.87 5.63 24.39
N GLU A 66 -4.45 6.29 25.39
CA GLU A 66 -3.84 6.53 26.69
C GLU A 66 -3.64 5.21 27.46
N GLY A 67 -4.64 4.34 27.46
CA GLY A 67 -4.59 3.01 28.07
C GLY A 67 -3.50 2.13 27.46
N LEU A 68 -3.41 2.07 26.13
CA LEU A 68 -2.35 1.37 25.42
C LEU A 68 -0.97 1.95 25.76
N SER A 69 -0.84 3.27 25.80
CA SER A 69 0.43 3.93 26.08
C SER A 69 0.90 3.68 27.52
N ALA A 70 -0.02 3.69 28.48
CA ALA A 70 0.26 3.34 29.88
C ALA A 70 0.66 1.87 30.01
N HIS A 71 -0.07 0.96 29.37
CA HIS A 71 0.23 -0.47 29.36
C HIS A 71 1.61 -0.75 28.74
N TRP A 72 1.94 -0.10 27.62
CA TRP A 72 3.27 -0.22 27.01
C TRP A 72 4.35 0.25 27.98
N ARG A 73 4.18 1.39 28.64
CA ARG A 73 5.17 1.89 29.60
C ARG A 73 5.41 0.94 30.77
N GLU A 74 4.35 0.30 31.27
CA GLU A 74 4.42 -0.59 32.44
C GLU A 74 4.93 -2.00 32.10
N HIS A 75 4.47 -2.58 31.00
CA HIS A 75 4.70 -4.00 30.68
C HIS A 75 5.57 -4.23 29.44
N GLY A 76 5.69 -3.23 28.57
CA GLY A 76 6.40 -3.32 27.30
C GLY A 76 5.64 -4.11 26.22
N PHE A 77 6.07 -3.90 24.98
CA PHE A 77 5.86 -4.83 23.86
C PHE A 77 7.23 -5.26 23.35
N LYS A 78 7.34 -6.46 22.77
CA LYS A 78 8.63 -7.06 22.41
C LYS A 78 8.79 -7.29 20.91
N LYS A 79 7.70 -7.56 20.19
CA LYS A 79 7.72 -7.91 18.77
C LYS A 79 6.63 -7.14 18.05
N ILE A 80 7.06 -6.00 17.51
CA ILE A 80 6.17 -5.05 16.85
C ILE A 80 6.25 -5.26 15.35
N VAL A 81 5.10 -5.51 14.72
CA VAL A 81 4.95 -5.42 13.27
C VAL A 81 4.27 -4.11 12.95
N THR A 82 4.77 -3.41 11.93
CA THR A 82 4.13 -2.19 11.43
C THR A 82 3.62 -2.40 10.01
N MET A 83 2.43 -1.89 9.72
CA MET A 83 1.84 -1.83 8.38
C MET A 83 1.57 -0.38 8.02
N VAL A 84 2.17 0.11 6.93
CA VAL A 84 2.04 1.51 6.54
C VAL A 84 1.61 1.70 5.09
N GLY A 85 0.96 2.82 4.83
CA GLY A 85 0.64 3.29 3.48
C GLY A 85 0.95 4.76 3.29
N ALA A 86 0.43 5.34 2.20
CA ALA A 86 0.85 6.65 1.73
C ALA A 86 0.62 7.79 2.74
N GLY A 87 -0.30 7.62 3.68
CA GLY A 87 -0.59 8.60 4.72
C GLY A 87 0.62 9.00 5.56
N ILE A 88 1.59 8.09 5.79
CA ILE A 88 2.81 8.42 6.54
C ILE A 88 3.76 9.34 5.77
N SER A 89 3.63 9.42 4.44
CA SER A 89 4.48 10.22 3.54
C SER A 89 3.84 11.56 3.14
N THR A 90 2.59 11.82 3.52
CA THR A 90 1.86 13.03 3.09
C THR A 90 2.48 14.33 3.59
N SER A 91 3.01 14.35 4.82
CA SER A 91 3.71 15.51 5.39
C SER A 91 5.09 15.74 4.79
N ALA A 92 5.67 14.75 4.10
CA ALA A 92 6.87 14.93 3.29
C ALA A 92 6.58 15.68 1.98
N GLY A 93 5.31 15.91 1.63
CA GLY A 93 4.91 16.52 0.36
C GLY A 93 4.63 15.51 -0.75
N ILE A 94 4.63 14.20 -0.44
CA ILE A 94 4.23 13.15 -1.37
C ILE A 94 2.71 12.96 -1.25
N PRO A 95 1.92 13.29 -2.29
CA PRO A 95 0.47 13.10 -2.21
C PRO A 95 0.14 11.62 -2.05
N ASP A 96 -0.90 11.32 -1.27
CA ASP A 96 -1.45 9.98 -1.30
C ASP A 96 -2.15 9.71 -2.64
N PHE A 97 -2.66 8.49 -2.84
CA PHE A 97 -3.34 8.17 -4.09
C PHE A 97 -4.79 8.67 -4.13
N ARG A 98 -5.50 8.63 -3.00
CA ARG A 98 -6.97 8.57 -2.94
C ARG A 98 -7.64 9.78 -2.28
N SER A 99 -6.90 10.62 -1.54
CA SER A 99 -7.52 11.75 -0.82
C SER A 99 -8.19 12.71 -1.80
N PRO A 100 -9.47 13.06 -1.59
CA PRO A 100 -10.15 14.04 -2.43
C PRO A 100 -9.43 15.41 -2.41
N GLY A 101 -9.19 15.97 -3.59
CA GLY A 101 -8.61 17.31 -3.79
C GLY A 101 -7.08 17.39 -3.73
N SER A 102 -6.40 16.46 -3.04
CA SER A 102 -4.94 16.44 -2.91
C SER A 102 -4.28 15.16 -3.42
N GLY A 103 -5.04 14.09 -3.56
CA GLY A 103 -4.56 12.79 -3.99
C GLY A 103 -4.10 12.79 -5.45
N LEU A 104 -3.17 11.89 -5.75
CA LEU A 104 -2.55 11.75 -7.05
C LEU A 104 -3.60 11.57 -8.16
N TYR A 105 -4.63 10.74 -7.93
CA TYR A 105 -5.66 10.43 -8.92
C TYR A 105 -6.46 11.65 -9.39
N ASP A 106 -6.65 12.65 -8.53
CA ASP A 106 -7.36 13.89 -8.92
C ASP A 106 -6.52 14.76 -9.85
N ASN A 107 -5.19 14.62 -9.79
CA ASN A 107 -4.22 15.40 -10.56
C ASN A 107 -3.79 14.73 -11.88
N LEU A 108 -4.25 13.51 -12.18
CA LEU A 108 -3.85 12.76 -13.39
C LEU A 108 -4.60 13.15 -14.67
N LYS A 109 -5.56 14.09 -14.62
CA LYS A 109 -6.39 14.48 -15.78
C LYS A 109 -5.56 14.90 -17.00
N LYS A 110 -4.36 15.45 -16.80
CA LYS A 110 -3.42 15.85 -17.86
C LYS A 110 -2.94 14.68 -18.74
N TYR A 111 -2.96 13.45 -18.22
CA TYR A 111 -2.45 12.27 -18.91
C TYR A 111 -3.48 11.57 -19.83
N LYS A 112 -4.73 12.06 -19.89
CA LYS A 112 -5.81 11.51 -20.75
C LYS A 112 -5.97 9.99 -20.60
N LEU A 113 -5.95 9.52 -19.36
CA LEU A 113 -6.08 8.10 -19.00
C LEU A 113 -7.53 7.63 -19.15
N PRO A 114 -7.79 6.35 -19.46
CA PRO A 114 -9.14 5.80 -19.53
C PRO A 114 -9.83 5.79 -18.15
N HIS A 115 -9.05 5.66 -17.08
CA HIS A 115 -9.44 5.82 -15.68
C HIS A 115 -8.18 6.10 -14.85
N PRO A 116 -8.28 6.72 -13.65
CA PRO A 116 -7.10 7.19 -12.90
C PRO A 116 -6.08 6.10 -12.55
N THR A 117 -6.53 4.87 -12.27
CA THR A 117 -5.64 3.75 -11.91
C THR A 117 -4.84 3.20 -13.09
N ALA A 118 -5.24 3.50 -14.33
CA ALA A 118 -4.64 2.93 -15.55
C ALA A 118 -3.14 3.22 -15.68
N ILE A 119 -2.65 4.31 -15.09
CA ILE A 119 -1.21 4.64 -15.11
C ILE A 119 -0.35 3.61 -14.37
N PHE A 120 -0.96 2.85 -13.45
CA PHE A 120 -0.35 1.78 -12.67
C PHE A 120 -0.84 0.38 -13.09
N ASP A 121 -1.58 0.24 -14.19
CA ASP A 121 -1.97 -1.05 -14.76
C ASP A 121 -0.88 -1.58 -15.71
N LEU A 122 -0.44 -2.83 -15.51
CA LEU A 122 0.64 -3.41 -16.33
C LEU A 122 0.28 -3.45 -17.81
N ASP A 123 -0.95 -3.84 -18.14
CA ASP A 123 -1.43 -3.92 -19.52
C ASP A 123 -1.45 -2.56 -20.21
N TYR A 124 -1.81 -1.50 -19.47
CA TYR A 124 -1.76 -0.14 -19.98
C TYR A 124 -0.31 0.29 -20.16
N PHE A 125 0.56 0.05 -19.17
CA PHE A 125 1.98 0.39 -19.22
C PHE A 125 2.70 -0.26 -20.42
N MET A 126 2.39 -1.53 -20.70
CA MET A 126 2.96 -2.25 -21.84
C MET A 126 2.57 -1.64 -23.19
N LYS A 127 1.38 -1.06 -23.29
CA LYS A 127 0.89 -0.36 -24.49
C LYS A 127 1.41 1.08 -24.58
N ASN A 128 1.40 1.82 -23.47
CA ASN A 128 1.78 3.21 -23.40
C ASN A 128 2.49 3.53 -22.06
N PRO A 129 3.82 3.35 -21.98
CA PRO A 129 4.57 3.59 -20.74
C PRO A 129 4.86 5.07 -20.48
N LYS A 130 4.61 5.96 -21.45
CA LYS A 130 5.01 7.38 -21.37
C LYS A 130 4.37 8.15 -20.21
N PRO A 131 3.05 8.01 -19.91
CA PRO A 131 2.42 8.71 -18.79
C PRO A 131 3.06 8.37 -17.45
N PHE A 132 3.37 7.08 -17.23
CA PHE A 132 4.05 6.66 -16.01
C PHE A 132 5.41 7.32 -15.86
N PHE A 133 6.26 7.33 -16.90
CA PHE A 133 7.59 7.95 -16.79
C PHE A 133 7.55 9.47 -16.66
N ALA A 134 6.57 10.13 -17.27
CA ALA A 134 6.34 11.56 -17.05
C ALA A 134 5.96 11.82 -15.59
N LEU A 135 5.09 10.99 -15.01
CA LEU A 135 4.74 11.10 -13.60
C LEU A 135 5.92 10.75 -12.67
N ALA A 136 6.69 9.71 -12.98
CA ALA A 136 7.86 9.31 -12.21
C ALA A 136 8.94 10.41 -12.18
N LYS A 137 9.05 11.23 -13.23
CA LYS A 137 9.92 12.42 -13.24
C LYS A 137 9.47 13.47 -12.20
N GLU A 138 8.16 13.68 -12.07
CA GLU A 138 7.57 14.61 -11.10
C GLU A 138 7.71 14.12 -9.65
N LEU A 139 7.75 12.80 -9.46
CA LEU A 139 7.78 12.15 -8.13
C LEU A 139 9.16 11.59 -7.75
N TYR A 140 10.22 11.88 -8.51
CA TYR A 140 11.49 11.17 -8.36
C TYR A 140 12.12 11.38 -6.96
N PRO A 141 12.65 10.31 -6.30
CA PRO A 141 13.27 10.39 -4.98
C PRO A 141 14.43 11.40 -4.88
N GLY A 142 14.59 12.02 -3.70
CA GLY A 142 15.60 13.04 -3.40
C GLY A 142 15.07 14.48 -3.29
N SER A 143 13.77 14.68 -3.55
CA SER A 143 13.07 15.96 -3.28
C SER A 143 12.34 15.96 -1.94
N PHE A 144 12.33 14.82 -1.24
CA PHE A 144 11.48 14.57 -0.08
C PHE A 144 12.31 13.99 1.06
N GLU A 145 11.97 14.39 2.28
CA GLU A 145 12.60 13.89 3.49
C GLU A 145 11.65 12.94 4.24
N PRO A 146 12.17 11.92 4.93
CA PRO A 146 11.33 11.07 5.76
C PRO A 146 10.62 11.87 6.87
N THR A 147 9.44 11.42 7.24
CA THR A 147 8.57 12.09 8.22
C THR A 147 8.85 11.56 9.64
N PRO A 148 8.39 12.25 10.70
CA PRO A 148 8.39 11.71 12.06
C PRO A 148 7.85 10.28 12.16
N SER A 149 6.83 9.93 11.37
CA SER A 149 6.30 8.56 11.29
C SER A 149 7.33 7.53 10.84
N HIS A 150 8.17 7.85 9.84
CA HIS A 150 9.25 6.96 9.38
C HIS A 150 10.32 6.82 10.47
N TYR A 151 10.72 7.94 11.09
CA TYR A 151 11.72 7.93 12.16
C TYR A 151 11.23 7.24 13.43
N PHE A 152 9.92 7.24 13.71
CA PHE A 152 9.36 6.43 14.79
C PHE A 152 9.55 4.94 14.53
N VAL A 153 9.33 4.46 13.30
CA VAL A 153 9.62 3.07 12.93
C VAL A 153 11.12 2.76 13.05
N ARG A 154 11.99 3.67 12.62
CA ARG A 154 13.44 3.57 12.85
C ARG A 154 13.78 3.48 14.34
N LEU A 155 13.13 4.27 15.19
CA LEU A 155 13.33 4.24 16.63
C LEU A 155 12.88 2.91 17.25
N LEU A 156 11.78 2.32 16.77
CA LEU A 156 11.38 0.95 17.16
C LEU A 156 12.46 -0.07 16.82
N HIS A 157 13.14 0.09 15.69
CA HIS A 157 14.28 -0.75 15.33
C HIS A 157 15.47 -0.54 16.26
N GLU A 158 15.87 0.71 16.54
CA GLU A 158 17.00 1.02 17.43
C GLU A 158 16.78 0.53 18.86
N LYS A 159 15.53 0.48 19.31
CA LYS A 159 15.12 -0.09 20.60
C LYS A 159 14.97 -1.61 20.59
N GLY A 160 15.22 -2.27 19.46
CA GLY A 160 15.13 -3.74 19.31
C GLY A 160 13.71 -4.29 19.32
N LEU A 161 12.69 -3.45 19.10
CA LEU A 161 11.27 -3.81 19.17
C LEU A 161 10.68 -4.18 17.80
N LEU A 162 11.23 -3.62 16.71
CA LEU A 162 10.71 -3.83 15.36
C LEU A 162 11.00 -5.26 14.86
N GLN A 163 9.96 -6.07 14.73
CA GLN A 163 10.03 -7.38 14.07
C GLN A 163 10.10 -7.20 12.55
N ARG A 164 9.10 -6.51 11.96
CA ARG A 164 9.03 -6.22 10.52
C ARG A 164 8.25 -4.93 10.24
N HIS A 165 8.65 -4.26 9.17
CA HIS A 165 7.96 -3.12 8.58
C HIS A 165 7.41 -3.47 7.19
N TYR A 166 6.09 -3.63 7.09
CA TYR A 166 5.38 -3.81 5.83
C TYR A 166 4.90 -2.47 5.30
N THR A 167 5.37 -2.08 4.12
CA THR A 167 5.05 -0.78 3.51
C THR A 167 4.37 -0.98 2.16
N GLN A 168 3.29 -0.22 1.91
CA GLN A 168 2.67 -0.08 0.59
C GLN A 168 3.35 0.99 -0.26
N ASN A 169 4.23 1.79 0.35
CA ASN A 169 4.87 2.91 -0.28
C ASN A 169 6.02 2.45 -1.15
N ILE A 170 6.29 3.25 -2.18
CA ILE A 170 7.34 3.02 -3.17
C ILE A 170 8.36 4.16 -3.16
N ASP A 171 8.18 5.16 -2.29
CA ASP A 171 8.91 6.42 -2.25
C ASP A 171 10.33 6.31 -1.67
N THR A 172 10.69 5.14 -1.14
CA THR A 172 11.99 4.82 -0.53
C THR A 172 12.30 5.57 0.78
N LEU A 173 11.35 6.32 1.34
CA LEU A 173 11.57 7.10 2.56
C LEU A 173 11.85 6.22 3.79
N ASP A 174 11.35 4.98 3.81
CA ASP A 174 11.65 4.00 4.85
C ASP A 174 13.15 3.66 4.90
N GLN A 175 13.77 3.44 3.74
CA GLN A 175 15.21 3.19 3.62
C GLN A 175 16.01 4.46 3.93
N LEU A 176 15.53 5.62 3.46
CA LEU A 176 16.17 6.91 3.70
C LEU A 176 16.15 7.33 5.18
N ALA A 177 15.12 6.93 5.93
CA ALA A 177 15.06 7.05 7.39
C ALA A 177 16.04 6.11 8.12
N GLY A 178 16.78 5.29 7.37
CA GLY A 178 17.75 4.34 7.88
C GLY A 178 17.14 3.01 8.34
N ILE A 179 15.87 2.70 8.06
CA ILE A 179 15.33 1.38 8.44
C ILE A 179 16.08 0.30 7.64
N PRO A 180 16.68 -0.72 8.28
CA PRO A 180 17.46 -1.72 7.55
C PRO A 180 16.61 -2.48 6.54
N THR A 181 17.15 -2.72 5.34
CA THR A 181 16.43 -3.37 4.24
C THR A 181 15.87 -4.74 4.64
N GLU A 182 16.57 -5.49 5.49
CA GLU A 182 16.08 -6.77 5.97
C GLU A 182 14.82 -6.64 6.83
N LYS A 183 14.58 -5.49 7.47
CA LYS A 183 13.35 -5.22 8.24
C LYS A 183 12.19 -4.77 7.37
N ILE A 184 12.43 -4.36 6.13
CA ILE A 184 11.41 -3.81 5.24
C ILE A 184 10.85 -4.92 4.32
N VAL A 185 9.52 -4.94 4.19
CA VAL A 185 8.82 -5.63 3.12
C VAL A 185 8.09 -4.57 2.30
N GLU A 186 8.69 -4.19 1.17
CA GLU A 186 8.10 -3.29 0.18
C GLU A 186 7.04 -4.06 -0.60
N ALA A 187 5.80 -4.09 -0.10
CA ALA A 187 4.74 -4.93 -0.63
C ALA A 187 4.41 -4.58 -2.08
N HIS A 188 4.50 -3.30 -2.44
CA HIS A 188 4.30 -2.82 -3.81
C HIS A 188 5.63 -2.53 -4.52
N GLY A 189 6.73 -3.11 -4.06
CA GLY A 189 8.04 -2.92 -4.66
C GLY A 189 8.61 -1.52 -4.46
N SER A 190 9.59 -1.14 -5.27
CA SER A 190 10.39 0.07 -5.02
C SER A 190 11.04 0.61 -6.29
N PHE A 191 11.40 1.89 -6.28
CA PHE A 191 12.21 2.51 -7.34
C PHE A 191 13.69 2.10 -7.26
N TYR A 192 14.11 1.39 -6.20
CA TYR A 192 15.52 1.07 -5.94
C TYR A 192 16.19 0.25 -7.06
N LEU A 193 15.52 -0.79 -7.56
CA LEU A 193 15.98 -1.61 -8.68
C LEU A 193 15.03 -1.52 -9.87
N ASN A 194 15.58 -1.78 -11.06
CA ASN A 194 14.86 -1.66 -12.31
C ASN A 194 15.22 -2.82 -13.24
N HIS A 195 14.21 -3.48 -13.81
CA HIS A 195 14.43 -4.63 -14.66
C HIS A 195 13.88 -4.45 -16.07
N CYS A 196 14.62 -4.98 -17.05
CA CYS A 196 14.08 -5.14 -18.39
C CYS A 196 12.94 -6.15 -18.40
N LEU A 197 11.78 -5.76 -18.92
CA LEU A 197 10.60 -6.63 -19.03
C LEU A 197 10.76 -7.82 -19.98
N LYS A 198 11.79 -7.82 -20.84
CA LYS A 198 12.08 -8.93 -21.76
C LYS A 198 13.15 -9.88 -21.25
N CYS A 199 14.30 -9.37 -20.83
CA CYS A 199 15.47 -10.19 -20.52
C CYS A 199 15.91 -10.13 -19.06
N ARG A 200 15.18 -9.40 -18.20
CA ARG A 200 15.46 -9.25 -16.77
C ARG A 200 16.88 -8.75 -16.46
N LYS A 201 17.53 -8.03 -17.39
CA LYS A 201 18.75 -7.27 -17.05
C LYS A 201 18.37 -6.19 -16.05
N GLU A 202 19.09 -6.16 -14.94
CA GLU A 202 18.98 -5.17 -13.85
C GLU A 202 19.69 -3.85 -14.23
N TYR A 203 19.14 -2.75 -13.72
CA TYR A 203 19.67 -1.40 -13.80
C TYR A 203 19.44 -0.70 -12.46
N ASP A 204 20.44 0.05 -12.01
CA ASP A 204 20.38 0.82 -10.76
C ASP A 204 19.52 2.10 -10.90
N MET A 205 19.25 2.75 -9.76
CA MET A 205 18.53 4.02 -9.72
C MET A 205 19.20 5.11 -10.54
N ALA A 206 20.53 5.22 -10.50
CA ALA A 206 21.27 6.28 -11.20
C ALA A 206 21.05 6.20 -12.72
N TRP A 207 21.10 5.00 -13.29
CA TRP A 207 20.80 4.76 -14.68
C TRP A 207 19.35 5.13 -15.02
N MET A 208 18.39 4.68 -14.21
CA MET A 208 16.96 4.97 -14.42
C MET A 208 16.69 6.48 -14.36
N LYS A 209 17.26 7.17 -13.37
CA LYS A 209 17.21 8.63 -13.21
C LYS A 209 17.70 9.32 -14.47
N ALA A 210 18.88 8.95 -14.96
CA ALA A 210 19.46 9.55 -16.16
C ALA A 210 18.55 9.40 -17.39
N GLN A 211 17.87 8.26 -17.55
CA GLN A 211 16.93 8.08 -18.66
C GLN A 211 15.68 8.96 -18.51
N ILE A 212 15.05 8.95 -17.33
CA ILE A 212 13.82 9.70 -17.04
C ILE A 212 14.05 11.22 -17.17
N PHE A 213 15.14 11.73 -16.60
CA PHE A 213 15.43 13.17 -16.64
C PHE A 213 15.87 13.67 -18.02
N ALA A 214 16.42 12.79 -18.86
CA ALA A 214 16.70 13.08 -20.26
C ALA A 214 15.46 12.98 -21.18
N ASP A 215 14.27 12.78 -20.62
CA ASP A 215 13.01 12.57 -21.36
C ASP A 215 13.09 11.38 -22.35
N LYS A 216 13.93 10.39 -22.04
CA LYS A 216 14.09 9.17 -22.82
C LYS A 216 13.29 8.04 -22.18
N LEU A 217 12.56 7.30 -23.02
CA LEU A 217 11.93 6.06 -22.57
C LEU A 217 13.02 5.06 -22.17
N PRO A 218 13.04 4.53 -20.93
CA PRO A 218 14.08 3.61 -20.50
C PRO A 218 14.03 2.31 -21.31
N LYS A 219 15.10 2.08 -22.09
CA LYS A 219 15.23 0.92 -22.98
C LYS A 219 16.47 0.13 -22.63
N CYS A 220 16.30 -1.18 -22.53
CA CYS A 220 17.36 -2.11 -22.20
C CYS A 220 18.45 -2.08 -23.26
N GLU A 221 19.69 -1.88 -22.84
CA GLU A 221 20.86 -1.81 -23.69
C GLU A 221 21.06 -3.09 -24.51
N LYS A 222 20.75 -4.25 -23.90
CA LYS A 222 20.92 -5.60 -24.49
C LYS A 222 19.85 -5.97 -25.52
N CYS A 223 18.57 -5.76 -25.23
CA CYS A 223 17.46 -6.30 -26.06
C CYS A 223 16.42 -5.26 -26.47
N LYS A 224 16.65 -3.97 -26.15
CA LYS A 224 15.76 -2.84 -26.46
C LYS A 224 14.33 -2.97 -25.91
N GLY A 225 14.11 -3.88 -24.96
CA GLY A 225 12.86 -3.97 -24.18
C GLY A 225 12.71 -2.76 -23.26
N VAL A 226 11.49 -2.43 -22.86
CA VAL A 226 11.28 -1.40 -21.82
C VAL A 226 11.89 -1.88 -20.51
N VAL A 227 12.60 -0.98 -19.82
CA VAL A 227 13.06 -1.18 -18.45
C VAL A 227 12.03 -0.52 -17.54
N LYS A 228 11.53 -1.26 -16.56
CA LYS A 228 10.51 -0.80 -15.62
C LYS A 228 11.12 -0.83 -14.21
N PRO A 229 10.84 0.16 -13.35
CA PRO A 229 11.14 0.04 -11.94
C PRO A 229 10.45 -1.18 -11.32
N ASP A 230 11.05 -1.76 -10.29
CA ASP A 230 10.52 -2.93 -9.60
C ASP A 230 9.35 -2.59 -8.65
N ILE A 231 8.48 -1.69 -9.07
CA ILE A 231 7.20 -1.39 -8.45
C ILE A 231 6.16 -2.38 -8.93
N VAL A 232 5.29 -2.87 -8.07
CA VAL A 232 4.19 -3.76 -8.44
C VAL A 232 3.06 -2.96 -9.05
N PHE A 233 2.77 -3.20 -10.33
CA PHE A 233 1.62 -2.65 -11.02
C PHE A 233 0.37 -3.51 -10.77
N PHE A 234 -0.82 -2.96 -10.96
CA PHE A 234 -2.03 -3.77 -11.00
C PHE A 234 -1.90 -4.84 -12.10
N GLY A 235 -2.22 -6.09 -11.73
CA GLY A 235 -2.00 -7.28 -12.54
C GLY A 235 -0.66 -7.99 -12.31
N GLU A 236 0.27 -7.42 -11.54
CA GLU A 236 1.50 -8.11 -11.11
C GLU A 236 1.33 -8.81 -9.75
N ASN A 237 2.09 -9.90 -9.55
CA ASN A 237 2.21 -10.53 -8.23
C ASN A 237 3.05 -9.66 -7.30
N LEU A 238 2.72 -9.66 -6.01
CA LEU A 238 3.56 -9.03 -5.00
C LEU A 238 4.88 -9.82 -4.84
N PRO A 239 5.93 -9.23 -4.24
CA PRO A 239 7.21 -9.91 -4.04
C PRO A 239 7.05 -11.18 -3.20
N TYR A 240 7.84 -12.21 -3.48
CA TYR A 240 7.77 -13.49 -2.76
C TYR A 240 7.84 -13.33 -1.22
N ARG A 241 8.69 -12.41 -0.75
CA ARG A 241 8.86 -12.10 0.69
C ARG A 241 7.58 -11.62 1.35
N PHE A 242 6.70 -10.94 0.62
CA PHE A 242 5.39 -10.52 1.13
C PHE A 242 4.51 -11.72 1.50
N TYR A 243 4.60 -12.82 0.74
CA TYR A 243 3.81 -14.03 1.00
C TYR A 243 4.49 -14.98 2.00
N SER A 244 5.82 -15.03 2.02
CA SER A 244 6.55 -16.05 2.79
C SER A 244 6.84 -15.66 4.25
N LEU A 245 6.94 -14.37 4.56
CA LEU A 245 7.33 -13.86 5.88
C LEU A 245 6.20 -13.70 6.90
N PRO A 246 4.92 -13.44 6.55
CA PRO A 246 3.89 -13.14 7.54
C PRO A 246 3.72 -14.21 8.61
N ASP A 247 3.77 -15.49 8.26
CA ASP A 247 3.59 -16.57 9.25
C ASP A 247 4.67 -16.55 10.34
N GLU A 248 5.92 -16.22 9.98
CA GLU A 248 7.03 -16.09 10.94
C GLU A 248 6.95 -14.75 11.69
N ASP A 249 6.71 -13.65 10.99
CA ASP A 249 6.71 -12.31 11.57
C ASP A 249 5.58 -12.10 12.57
N PHE A 250 4.42 -12.71 12.34
CA PHE A 250 3.25 -12.54 13.20
C PHE A 250 3.15 -13.59 14.31
N LYS A 251 3.94 -14.68 14.28
CA LYS A 251 3.84 -15.82 15.22
C LYS A 251 3.82 -15.39 16.70
N ASP A 252 4.72 -14.47 17.06
CA ASP A 252 4.87 -13.95 18.42
C ASP A 252 4.66 -12.42 18.47
N CYS A 253 4.03 -11.85 17.43
CA CYS A 253 3.74 -10.42 17.38
C CYS A 253 2.76 -10.06 18.51
N ASP A 254 3.15 -9.11 19.36
CA ASP A 254 2.36 -8.67 20.51
C ASP A 254 1.73 -7.28 20.28
N LEU A 255 2.24 -6.51 19.32
CA LEU A 255 1.65 -5.26 18.86
C LEU A 255 1.77 -5.10 17.34
N LEU A 256 0.62 -4.88 16.68
CA LEU A 256 0.54 -4.45 15.29
C LEU A 256 0.23 -2.95 15.25
N ILE A 257 1.08 -2.15 14.62
CA ILE A 257 0.84 -0.71 14.40
C ILE A 257 0.50 -0.48 12.93
N ILE A 258 -0.70 0.04 12.67
CA ILE A 258 -1.20 0.35 11.33
C ILE A 258 -1.23 1.86 11.17
N MET A 259 -0.53 2.41 10.17
CA MET A 259 -0.42 3.87 10.00
C MET A 259 -0.68 4.30 8.56
N GLY A 260 -1.46 5.36 8.38
CA GLY A 260 -1.56 6.06 7.11
C GLY A 260 -2.02 5.19 5.92
N THR A 261 -2.92 4.24 6.13
CA THR A 261 -3.44 3.36 5.05
C THR A 261 -4.95 3.25 5.11
N SER A 262 -5.61 3.19 3.94
CA SER A 262 -7.06 2.92 3.84
C SER A 262 -7.42 1.45 4.06
N LEU A 263 -6.43 0.53 4.02
CA LEU A 263 -6.63 -0.92 4.02
C LEU A 263 -7.62 -1.42 2.95
N GLU A 264 -7.63 -0.81 1.76
CA GLU A 264 -8.52 -1.22 0.66
C GLU A 264 -7.83 -2.13 -0.37
N VAL A 265 -6.49 -2.13 -0.42
CA VAL A 265 -5.73 -2.87 -1.43
C VAL A 265 -5.38 -4.26 -0.91
N GLN A 266 -5.93 -5.28 -1.56
CA GLN A 266 -5.56 -6.67 -1.33
C GLN A 266 -4.32 -7.06 -2.15
N PRO A 267 -3.49 -8.00 -1.66
CA PRO A 267 -3.62 -8.75 -0.39
C PRO A 267 -3.09 -8.02 0.85
N PHE A 268 -2.53 -6.80 0.73
CA PHE A 268 -1.93 -6.07 1.86
C PHE A 268 -2.89 -5.87 3.03
N ALA A 269 -4.13 -5.46 2.75
CA ALA A 269 -5.15 -5.23 3.77
C ALA A 269 -5.44 -6.47 4.64
N SER A 270 -5.30 -7.68 4.08
CA SER A 270 -5.53 -8.93 4.80
C SER A 270 -4.44 -9.28 5.82
N LEU A 271 -3.27 -8.63 5.79
CA LEU A 271 -2.19 -8.91 6.76
C LEU A 271 -2.62 -8.71 8.22
N ILE A 272 -3.59 -7.82 8.48
CA ILE A 272 -4.13 -7.60 9.83
C ILE A 272 -4.74 -8.87 10.46
N ARG A 273 -5.04 -9.90 9.64
CA ARG A 273 -5.58 -11.19 10.07
C ARG A 273 -4.50 -12.13 10.64
N HIS A 274 -3.23 -11.91 10.30
CA HIS A 274 -2.12 -12.71 10.83
C HIS A 274 -1.85 -12.39 12.31
N ALA A 275 -2.28 -11.20 12.79
CA ALA A 275 -2.19 -10.84 14.20
C ALA A 275 -3.00 -11.81 15.09
N GLY A 276 -2.29 -12.56 15.92
CA GLY A 276 -2.88 -13.53 16.86
C GLY A 276 -3.86 -12.88 17.84
N PRO A 277 -4.78 -13.65 18.44
CA PRO A 277 -5.90 -13.11 19.24
C PRO A 277 -5.47 -12.22 20.42
N LYS A 278 -4.24 -12.39 20.94
CA LYS A 278 -3.63 -11.60 22.02
C LYS A 278 -2.75 -10.44 21.53
N CYS A 279 -2.57 -10.28 20.23
CA CYS A 279 -1.84 -9.15 19.66
C CYS A 279 -2.74 -7.91 19.71
N VAL A 280 -2.28 -6.86 20.39
CA VAL A 280 -2.94 -5.55 20.34
C VAL A 280 -2.75 -4.96 18.94
N ARG A 281 -3.76 -4.28 18.40
CA ARG A 281 -3.68 -3.62 17.10
C ARG A 281 -3.97 -2.13 17.25
N LEU A 282 -2.97 -1.29 17.03
CA LEU A 282 -3.08 0.16 17.09
C LEU A 282 -3.22 0.74 15.68
N LEU A 283 -4.27 1.51 15.43
CA LEU A 283 -4.42 2.35 14.26
C LEU A 283 -4.01 3.79 14.58
N ILE A 284 -3.13 4.37 13.77
CA ILE A 284 -2.86 5.82 13.73
C ILE A 284 -3.20 6.31 12.32
N ASN A 285 -4.39 6.89 12.15
CA ASN A 285 -4.86 7.29 10.83
C ASN A 285 -5.95 8.36 10.94
N ARG A 286 -6.12 9.18 9.91
CA ARG A 286 -7.17 10.23 9.92
C ARG A 286 -8.58 9.66 10.03
N GLU A 287 -8.80 8.51 9.39
CA GLU A 287 -10.10 7.86 9.32
C GLU A 287 -10.05 6.43 9.86
N PRO A 288 -11.16 5.93 10.44
CA PRO A 288 -11.25 4.53 10.85
C PRO A 288 -11.29 3.59 9.63
N VAL A 289 -10.39 2.59 9.62
CA VAL A 289 -10.20 1.64 8.49
C VAL A 289 -10.25 0.18 8.95
N GLY A 290 -10.20 -0.76 8.00
CA GLY A 290 -10.31 -2.20 8.32
C GLY A 290 -11.74 -2.59 8.64
N ARG A 291 -12.71 -2.11 7.86
CA ARG A 291 -14.11 -2.51 8.01
C ARG A 291 -14.30 -3.94 7.51
N ALA A 292 -15.23 -4.63 8.17
CA ALA A 292 -15.70 -5.95 7.80
C ALA A 292 -16.14 -5.96 6.31
N SER A 293 -15.64 -6.90 5.49
CA SER A 293 -16.07 -7.01 4.09
C SER A 293 -17.57 -7.35 4.02
N TYR A 294 -18.23 -7.12 2.88
CA TYR A 294 -19.64 -7.53 2.71
C TYR A 294 -19.87 -9.04 2.99
N VAL A 295 -18.82 -9.86 2.89
CA VAL A 295 -18.84 -11.31 3.14
C VAL A 295 -18.79 -11.62 4.65
N SER A 296 -18.25 -10.73 5.48
CA SER A 296 -18.15 -10.96 6.93
C SER A 296 -19.47 -10.80 7.67
N ALA A 297 -20.54 -10.32 7.02
CA ALA A 297 -21.90 -10.41 7.55
C ALA A 297 -22.31 -11.86 7.90
N PHE A 298 -21.62 -12.85 7.31
CA PHE A 298 -21.78 -14.27 7.59
C PHE A 298 -20.62 -14.90 8.37
N ASP A 299 -19.53 -14.16 8.64
CA ASP A 299 -18.42 -14.64 9.48
C ASP A 299 -18.69 -14.28 10.95
N LYS A 300 -19.19 -15.27 11.72
CA LYS A 300 -19.44 -15.13 13.16
C LYS A 300 -18.18 -14.77 13.96
N ASN A 301 -16.97 -14.96 13.41
CA ASN A 301 -15.71 -14.65 14.07
C ASN A 301 -15.13 -13.28 13.70
N ASP A 302 -15.71 -12.57 12.72
CA ASP A 302 -15.34 -11.23 12.25
C ASP A 302 -13.84 -10.91 12.39
N LYS A 303 -12.98 -11.83 11.93
CA LYS A 303 -11.52 -11.72 12.11
C LYS A 303 -10.91 -10.61 11.26
N ASP A 304 -11.68 -10.16 10.28
CA ASP A 304 -11.27 -9.17 9.29
C ASP A 304 -11.48 -7.74 9.75
N SER A 305 -12.40 -7.50 10.69
CA SER A 305 -12.68 -6.13 11.10
C SER A 305 -11.81 -5.67 12.24
N MET A 306 -11.52 -4.39 12.20
CA MET A 306 -11.00 -3.63 13.33
C MET A 306 -12.19 -3.00 14.08
N ARG A 307 -12.17 -3.10 15.41
CA ARG A 307 -13.29 -2.77 16.29
C ARG A 307 -13.01 -1.62 17.25
N TYR A 308 -12.27 -0.60 16.81
CA TYR A 308 -11.94 0.57 17.65
C TYR A 308 -13.20 1.19 18.27
N GLY A 309 -13.27 1.27 19.60
CA GLY A 309 -14.39 1.87 20.33
C GLY A 309 -15.76 1.21 20.10
N LYS A 310 -15.82 0.01 19.50
CA LYS A 310 -17.07 -0.71 19.23
C LYS A 310 -17.37 -1.76 20.31
N PRO A 311 -18.64 -2.20 20.45
CA PRO A 311 -18.98 -3.34 21.30
C PRO A 311 -18.16 -4.59 20.97
N HIS A 312 -17.82 -5.37 22.00
CA HIS A 312 -16.98 -6.58 21.88
C HIS A 312 -15.58 -6.33 21.32
N ASN A 313 -15.06 -5.10 21.41
CA ASN A 313 -13.64 -4.83 21.17
C ASN A 313 -12.79 -5.47 22.27
N ILE A 314 -11.80 -6.26 21.85
CA ILE A 314 -10.88 -6.94 22.77
C ILE A 314 -9.44 -6.46 22.67
N ARG A 315 -9.04 -5.80 21.58
CA ARG A 315 -7.62 -5.58 21.27
C ARG A 315 -7.30 -4.40 20.34
N ASP A 316 -8.31 -3.73 19.81
CA ASP A 316 -8.11 -2.70 18.78
C ASP A 316 -8.17 -1.31 19.39
N VAL A 317 -7.11 -0.53 19.19
CA VAL A 317 -6.96 0.83 19.70
C VAL A 317 -6.82 1.78 18.51
N GLY A 318 -7.44 2.96 18.59
CA GLY A 318 -7.41 3.93 17.50
C GLY A 318 -6.98 5.31 18.00
N TYR A 319 -6.03 5.91 17.29
CA TYR A 319 -5.72 7.33 17.30
C TYR A 319 -6.19 7.91 15.96
N LEU A 320 -7.23 8.76 16.00
CA LEU A 320 -7.78 9.38 14.80
C LEU A 320 -7.18 10.78 14.60
N GLY A 321 -6.29 10.91 13.62
CA GLY A 321 -5.56 12.14 13.35
C GLY A 321 -4.41 11.95 12.36
N ASP A 322 -3.56 12.97 12.26
CA ASP A 322 -2.35 12.89 11.44
C ASP A 322 -1.36 11.86 11.99
N CYS A 323 -0.67 11.14 11.10
CA CYS A 323 0.26 10.09 11.50
C CYS A 323 1.40 10.64 12.37
N ASP A 324 1.99 11.76 11.94
CA ASP A 324 3.09 12.41 12.68
C ASP A 324 2.66 12.84 14.09
N ALA A 325 1.49 13.48 14.21
CA ALA A 325 0.95 13.87 15.51
C ALA A 325 0.69 12.65 16.42
N GLY A 326 0.20 11.54 15.85
CA GLY A 326 -0.04 10.31 16.58
C GLY A 326 1.24 9.63 17.06
N VAL A 327 2.28 9.54 16.22
CA VAL A 327 3.57 8.98 16.65
C VAL A 327 4.31 9.88 17.62
N GLU A 328 4.18 11.21 17.50
CA GLU A 328 4.74 12.17 18.46
C GLU A 328 4.04 12.06 19.82
N ALA A 329 2.71 11.95 19.82
CA ALA A 329 1.93 11.72 21.04
C ALA A 329 2.31 10.38 21.69
N LEU A 330 2.50 9.33 20.90
CA LEU A 330 2.93 8.02 21.38
C LEU A 330 4.35 8.06 21.94
N ALA A 331 5.30 8.66 21.21
CA ALA A 331 6.67 8.84 21.67
C ALA A 331 6.72 9.63 22.98
N LYS A 332 5.94 10.72 23.10
CA LYS A 332 5.80 11.47 24.35
C LYS A 332 5.24 10.60 25.48
N ALA A 333 4.20 9.82 25.22
CA ALA A 333 3.62 8.92 26.21
C ALA A 333 4.58 7.77 26.61
N LEU A 334 5.56 7.44 25.78
CA LEU A 334 6.58 6.44 26.10
C LEU A 334 7.86 7.06 26.71
N GLY A 335 7.95 8.39 26.79
CA GLY A 335 9.16 9.10 27.22
C GLY A 335 10.27 9.12 26.17
N TRP A 336 9.94 8.92 24.89
CA TRP A 336 10.87 8.86 23.76
C TRP A 336 10.87 10.14 22.91
N GLU A 337 10.20 11.20 23.36
CA GLU A 337 10.05 12.46 22.60
C GLU A 337 11.41 13.08 22.23
N ASP A 338 12.34 13.16 23.20
CA ASP A 338 13.66 13.74 22.96
C ASP A 338 14.52 12.84 22.07
N GLU A 339 14.44 11.52 22.23
CA GLU A 339 15.15 10.55 21.38
C GLU A 339 14.68 10.66 19.93
N LEU A 340 13.37 10.73 19.70
CA LEU A 340 12.80 10.87 18.37
C LEU A 340 13.22 12.19 17.73
N LYS A 341 13.16 13.31 18.45
CA LYS A 341 13.59 14.63 17.94
C LYS A 341 15.08 14.65 17.59
N GLN A 342 15.94 14.08 18.44
CA GLN A 342 17.37 14.00 18.19
C GLN A 342 17.69 13.13 16.97
N LEU A 343 17.02 11.99 16.82
CA LEU A 343 17.15 11.14 15.64
C LEU A 343 16.77 11.89 14.36
N ILE A 344 15.60 12.53 14.34
CA ILE A 344 15.13 13.32 13.18
C ILE A 344 16.13 14.43 12.83
N GLN A 345 16.59 15.19 13.84
CA GLN A 345 17.53 16.29 13.62
C GLN A 345 18.85 15.78 13.02
N LYS A 346 19.44 14.75 13.64
CA LYS A 346 20.71 14.16 13.20
C LYS A 346 20.62 13.67 11.76
N GLU A 347 19.58 12.93 11.41
CA GLU A 347 19.45 12.35 10.07
C GLU A 347 19.18 13.44 9.01
N ARG A 348 18.39 14.48 9.31
CA ARG A 348 18.23 15.64 8.41
C ARG A 348 19.55 16.37 8.15
N GLU A 349 20.39 16.53 9.18
CA GLU A 349 21.71 17.13 9.03
C GLU A 349 22.60 16.29 8.11
N LEU A 350 22.58 14.96 8.24
CA LEU A 350 23.32 14.03 7.37
C LEU A 350 22.84 14.12 5.92
N LEU A 351 21.52 14.07 5.68
CA LEU A 351 20.95 14.19 4.33
C LEU A 351 21.30 15.51 3.66
N THR A 352 21.31 16.61 4.42
CA THR A 352 21.70 17.94 3.91
C THR A 352 23.18 17.98 3.51
N GLN A 353 24.05 17.30 4.27
CA GLN A 353 25.48 17.22 3.98
C GLN A 353 25.75 16.36 2.73
N GLU A 354 25.06 15.23 2.58
CA GLU A 354 25.15 14.36 1.40
C GLU A 354 24.67 15.08 0.13
N ALA A 355 23.51 15.73 0.18
CA ALA A 355 22.99 16.52 -0.93
C ALA A 355 23.95 17.65 -1.35
N SER A 356 24.63 18.28 -0.38
CA SER A 356 25.63 19.31 -0.63
C SER A 356 26.92 18.75 -1.25
N ALA A 357 27.30 17.51 -0.90
CA ALA A 357 28.46 16.83 -1.46
C ALA A 357 28.21 16.38 -2.90
N ASP A 358 27.01 15.90 -3.21
CA ASP A 358 26.63 15.49 -4.57
C ASP A 358 26.55 16.67 -5.54
N LYS A 359 25.98 17.80 -5.11
CA LYS A 359 26.00 19.04 -5.91
C LYS A 359 27.43 19.47 -6.27
N LYS A 360 28.38 19.37 -5.33
CA LYS A 360 29.80 19.69 -5.59
C LYS A 360 30.49 18.70 -6.53
N LYS A 361 30.05 17.44 -6.59
CA LYS A 361 30.55 16.44 -7.56
C LYS A 361 30.01 16.71 -8.95
N ASP A 362 28.71 17.02 -9.06
CA ASP A 362 28.07 17.35 -10.34
C ASP A 362 28.67 18.62 -10.97
N GLU A 363 28.95 19.67 -10.17
CA GLU A 363 29.63 20.89 -10.62
C GLU A 363 31.10 20.66 -11.04
N LYS A 364 31.80 19.69 -10.44
CA LYS A 364 33.16 19.34 -10.85
C LYS A 364 33.18 18.51 -12.14
N SER A 365 32.14 17.71 -12.39
CA SER A 365 32.01 16.90 -13.61
C SER A 365 31.62 17.68 -14.87
N THR A 366 31.14 18.93 -14.69
CA THR A 366 30.62 19.79 -15.77
C THR A 366 31.57 20.92 -16.19
N LYS A 367 32.78 21.02 -15.62
CA LYS A 367 33.82 21.94 -16.12
C LYS A 367 34.51 21.35 -17.35
N PRO A 368 34.59 22.08 -18.50
CA PRO A 368 35.39 21.65 -19.63
C PRO A 368 36.87 21.60 -19.22
N SER A 369 37.56 20.52 -19.57
CA SER A 369 39.02 20.51 -19.55
C SER A 369 39.53 21.46 -20.63
N ASP A 370 39.94 22.67 -20.25
CA ASP A 370 40.83 23.50 -21.06
C ASP A 370 42.21 22.83 -21.09
N ASP A 371 42.38 21.84 -21.97
CA ASP A 371 43.70 21.43 -22.43
C ASP A 371 43.97 22.19 -23.72
N SER A 372 44.66 23.31 -23.57
CA SER A 372 45.14 24.15 -24.66
C SER A 372 46.10 23.36 -25.55
N ASP A 373 45.71 23.19 -26.81
CA ASP A 373 46.56 22.74 -27.91
C ASP A 373 47.84 23.60 -27.99
N LYS A 374 48.96 23.06 -27.51
CA LYS A 374 50.30 23.56 -27.89
C LYS A 374 50.62 23.06 -29.29
N ALA A 375 50.34 23.89 -30.28
CA ALA A 375 50.82 23.73 -31.65
C ALA A 375 52.36 23.63 -31.68
N ALA A 376 52.87 22.55 -32.28
CA ALA A 376 54.27 22.38 -32.62
C ALA A 376 54.63 23.26 -33.84
N PRO A 377 55.83 23.87 -33.90
CA PRO A 377 56.24 24.65 -35.06
C PRO A 377 56.70 23.72 -36.18
N SER A 378 56.15 23.93 -37.38
CA SER A 378 56.60 23.30 -38.61
C SER A 378 57.90 23.96 -39.11
N SER A 379 58.95 23.15 -39.23
CA SER A 379 60.20 23.54 -39.87
C SER A 379 60.07 23.37 -41.39
N SER A 380 60.09 24.48 -42.12
CA SER A 380 60.36 24.50 -43.56
C SER A 380 61.87 24.65 -43.77
N SER A 381 62.51 23.62 -44.33
CA SER A 381 63.82 23.73 -44.97
C SER A 381 63.65 23.58 -46.48
N SER A 382 64.19 24.57 -47.17
CA SER A 382 64.32 24.76 -48.60
C SER A 382 65.18 23.71 -49.30
N SER A 383 64.76 23.25 -50.48
CA SER A 383 65.58 23.05 -51.68
C SER A 383 64.69 22.98 -52.91
#